data_AF-A0A820P6A8-F1
#
_entry.id   AF-A0A820P6A8-F1
#
_cell.length_a   1.000
_cell.length_b   1.000
_cell.length_c   1.000
_cell.angle_alpha   90.00
_cell.angle_beta   90.00
_cell.angle_gamma   90.00
#
_symmetry.space_group_name_H-M   'P 1'
#
loop_
_entity.id
_entity.type
_entity.pdbx_description
1 polymer ?
#
loop_
_entity_poly.entity_id
_entity_poly.type
_entity_poly.pdbx_seq_one_letter_code
_entity_poly.pdbx_strand_id
1 'polypeptide(L)' 'MGEYSKALSSYEQSLEIDKIALPPNHPELAISYNNIGLVYNNMGEYSKALSSYEQSLEIDKIALPPNHPELA' A
#
# COMPACT_ATOMS: atom_id res chain seq x y z
N MET A 1 -5.93 19.26 4.12
CA MET A 1 -5.61 18.91 2.73
C MET A 1 -4.11 18.91 2.46
N GLY A 2 -3.35 19.97 2.81
CA GLY A 2 -1.90 20.04 2.50
C GLY A 2 -1.02 18.94 3.15
N GLU A 3 -1.33 18.50 4.37
CA GLU A 3 -0.53 17.45 5.05
C GLU A 3 -0.77 16.05 4.45
N TYR A 4 -1.97 15.76 3.94
CA TYR A 4 -2.24 14.49 3.25
C TYR A 4 -1.49 14.38 1.93
N SER A 5 -1.38 15.47 1.17
CA SER A 5 -0.58 15.48 -0.07
C SER A 5 0.91 15.26 0.20
N LYS A 6 1.46 15.80 1.29
CA LYS A 6 2.84 15.52 1.71
C LYS A 6 3.02 14.07 2.13
N ALA A 7 2.10 13.55 2.96
CA ALA A 7 2.13 12.15 3.39
C ALA A 7 2.07 11.19 2.20
N LEU A 8 1.16 11.45 1.24
CA LEU A 8 1.05 10.69 0.00
C LEU A 8 2.37 10.69 -0.77
N SER A 9 2.98 11.86 -0.98
CA SER A 9 4.26 11.98 -1.67
C SER A 9 5.39 11.21 -0.95
N SER A 10 5.43 11.23 0.38
CA SER A 10 6.42 10.47 1.15
C SER A 10 6.23 8.95 1.01
N TYR A 11 4.98 8.45 1.07
CA TYR A 11 4.71 7.03 0.87
C TYR A 11 4.96 6.56 -0.57
N GLU A 12 4.65 7.39 -1.58
CA GLU A 12 4.95 7.08 -2.98
C GLU A 12 6.46 6.97 -3.23
N GLN A 13 7.27 7.86 -2.62
CA GLN A 13 8.74 7.78 -2.69
C GLN A 13 9.28 6.53 -2.00
N SER A 14 8.75 6.18 -0.82
CA SER A 14 9.12 4.93 -0.13
C SER A 14 8.81 3.72 -1.00
N LEU A 15 7.61 3.67 -1.58
CA LEU A 15 7.18 2.58 -2.45
C LEU A 15 8.09 2.43 -3.69
N GLU A 16 8.56 3.53 -4.27
CA GLU A 16 9.50 3.49 -5.40
C GLU A 16 10.86 2.90 -4.99
N ILE A 17 11.38 3.28 -3.83
CA ILE A 17 12.62 2.72 -3.28
C ILE A 17 12.45 1.21 -3.00
N ASP A 18 11.35 0.84 -2.34
CA ASP A 18 11.06 -0.55 -1.99
C ASP A 18 10.92 -1.44 -3.24
N LYS A 19 10.28 -0.93 -4.30
CA LYS A 19 10.16 -1.65 -5.59
C LYS A 19 11.51 -1.94 -6.26
N ILE A 20 12.53 -1.11 -6.00
CA ILE A 20 13.89 -1.32 -6.52
C ILE A 20 14.67 -2.26 -5.61
N ALA A 21 14.50 -2.13 -4.30
CA ALA A 21 15.30 -2.85 -3.30
C ALA A 21 14.79 -4.27 -3.01
N LEU A 22 13.49 -4.53 -3.18
CA LEU A 22 12.83 -5.73 -2.68
C LEU A 22 12.22 -6.57 -3.82
N PRO A 23 12.08 -7.89 -3.61
CA PRO A 23 11.29 -8.73 -4.52
C PRO A 23 9.84 -8.24 -4.64
N PRO A 24 9.17 -8.44 -5.80
CA PRO A 24 7.81 -7.96 -6.05
C PRO A 24 6.73 -8.46 -5.07
N ASN A 25 6.99 -9.55 -4.35
CA ASN A 25 6.10 -10.14 -3.37
C ASN A 25 6.55 -9.86 -1.92
N HIS A 26 7.37 -8.84 -1.69
CA HIS A 26 7.81 -8.51 -0.35
C HIS A 26 6.67 -7.83 0.45
N PRO A 27 6.35 -8.27 1.69
CA PRO A 27 5.26 -7.69 2.49
C PRO A 27 5.35 -6.17 2.71
N GLU A 28 6.56 -5.62 2.76
CA GLU A 28 6.77 -4.16 2.86
C GLU A 28 6.10 -3.38 1.70
N LEU A 29 6.05 -3.96 0.51
CA LEU A 29 5.34 -3.35 -0.62
C LEU A 29 3.83 -3.28 -0.33
N ALA A 30 3.26 -4.33 0.27
CA ALA A 30 1.86 -4.35 0.66
C ALA A 30 1.56 -3.28 1.72
N ILE A 31 2.43 -3.12 2.72
CA ILE A 31 2.31 -2.08 3.74
C ILE A 31 2.33 -0.68 3.12
N SER A 32 3.26 -0.42 2.21
CA SER A 32 3.37 0.86 1.49
C SER A 32 2.09 1.19 0.70
N TYR A 33 1.53 0.22 -0.03
CA TYR A 33 0.24 0.39 -0.71
C TYR A 33 -0.93 0.63 0.25
N ASN A 34 -0.94 -0.05 1.40
CA ASN A 34 -1.98 0.11 2.42
C ASN A 34 -1.98 1.53 3.02
N ASN A 35 -0.79 2.07 3.28
CA ASN A 35 -0.62 3.44 3.77
C ASN A 35 -1.07 4.49 2.73
N ILE A 36 -0.74 4.30 1.46
CA ILE A 36 -1.22 5.14 0.36
C ILE A 36 -2.76 5.10 0.29
N GLY A 37 -3.33 3.90 0.38
CA GLY A 37 -4.79 3.71 0.41
C GLY A 37 -5.45 4.46 1.56
N LEU A 38 -4.86 4.42 2.75
CA LEU A 38 -5.34 5.14 3.94
C LEU A 38 -5.30 6.66 3.74
N VAL A 39 -4.25 7.20 3.11
CA VAL A 39 -4.18 8.63 2.81
C VAL A 39 -5.28 9.04 1.83
N TYR A 40 -5.49 8.28 0.76
CA TYR A 40 -6.59 8.53 -0.18
C TYR A 40 -7.96 8.42 0.48
N ASN A 41 -8.17 7.45 1.38
CA ASN A 41 -9.40 7.30 2.13
C ASN A 41 -9.70 8.55 2.98
N ASN A 42 -8.69 9.04 3.70
CA ASN A 42 -8.80 10.27 4.51
C ASN A 42 -9.03 11.54 3.66
N MET A 43 -8.63 11.52 2.39
CA MET A 43 -8.91 12.59 1.43
C MET A 43 -10.30 12.49 0.79
N GLY A 44 -11.05 11.41 1.04
CA GLY A 44 -12.33 11.12 0.38
C GLY A 44 -12.20 10.56 -1.04
N GLU A 45 -10.98 10.22 -1.47
CA GLU A 45 -10.65 9.70 -2.81
C GLU A 45 -10.82 8.17 -2.85
N TYR A 46 -12.03 7.69 -2.57
CA TYR A 46 -12.28 6.27 -2.30
C TYR A 46 -11.89 5.32 -3.44
N SER A 47 -12.02 5.73 -4.70
CA SER A 47 -11.61 4.89 -5.83
C SER A 47 -10.10 4.65 -5.87
N LYS A 48 -9.29 5.66 -5.50
CA LYS A 48 -7.83 5.54 -5.43
C LYS A 48 -7.41 4.74 -4.19
N ALA A 49 -8.14 4.92 -3.09
CA ALA A 49 -7.94 4.13 -1.88
C ALA A 49 -8.17 2.64 -2.15
N LEU A 50 -9.30 2.30 -2.78
CA LEU A 50 -9.64 0.93 -3.16
C LEU A 50 -8.56 0.30 -4.04
N SER A 51 -8.15 0.99 -5.11
CA SER A 51 -7.09 0.49 -5.99
C SER A 51 -5.77 0.23 -5.25
N SER A 52 -5.43 1.06 -4.27
CA SER A 52 -4.22 0.87 -3.45
C SER A 52 -4.36 -0.34 -2.52
N TYR A 53 -5.52 -0.52 -1.89
CA TYR A 53 -5.80 -1.69 -1.05
C TYR A 53 -5.82 -3.00 -1.85
N GLU A 54 -6.32 -2.99 -3.08
CA GLU A 54 -6.30 -4.16 -3.96
C GLU A 54 -4.87 -4.59 -4.30
N GLN A 55 -3.99 -3.62 -4.58
CA GLN A 55 -2.56 -3.90 -4.83
C GLN A 55 -1.86 -4.45 -3.58
N SER A 56 -2.16 -3.91 -2.41
CA SER A 56 -1.69 -4.42 -1.12
C SER A 56 -2.09 -5.89 -0.92
N LEU A 57 -3.37 -6.18 -1.10
CA LEU A 57 -3.93 -7.53 -0.95
C LEU A 57 -3.36 -8.53 -1.98
N GLU A 58 -3.09 -8.10 -3.20
CA GLU A 58 -2.48 -8.95 -4.23
C GLU A 58 -1.07 -9.41 -3.81
N ILE A 59 -0.28 -8.51 -3.25
CA ILE A 59 1.07 -8.81 -2.75
C ILE A 59 0.98 -9.78 -1.56
N ASP A 60 0.11 -9.49 -0.58
CA ASP A 60 -0.04 -10.33 0.61
C ASP A 60 -0.50 -11.76 0.27
N LYS A 61 -1.38 -11.92 -0.73
CA LYS A 61 -1.79 -13.25 -1.22
C LYS A 61 -0.65 -14.08 -1.81
N ILE A 62 0.38 -13.43 -2.34
CA ILE A 62 1.57 -14.09 -2.91
C ILE A 62 2.63 -14.30 -1.82
N ALA A 63 2.75 -13.36 -0.89
CA ALA A 63 3.78 -13.33 0.13
C ALA A 63 3.48 -14.24 1.33
N LEU A 64 2.20 -14.40 1.67
CA LEU A 64 1.77 -14.98 2.95
C LEU A 64 0.99 -16.28 2.76
N PRO A 65 1.04 -17.21 3.74
CA PRO A 65 0.17 -18.36 3.76
C PRO A 65 -1.31 -17.96 3.77
N PRO A 66 -2.22 -18.75 3.15
CA PRO A 66 -3.65 -18.41 3.07
C PRO A 66 -4.39 -18.23 4.41
N ASN A 67 -3.79 -18.68 5.52
CA ASN A 67 -4.33 -18.56 6.88
C ASN A 67 -3.68 -17.41 7.68
N HIS A 68 -2.90 -16.54 7.04
CA HIS A 68 -2.27 -15.41 7.70
C HIS A 68 -3.33 -14.38 8.16
N PRO A 69 -3.22 -13.82 9.39
CA PRO A 69 -4.20 -12.86 9.90
C PRO A 69 -4.42 -11.62 9.04
N GLU A 70 -3.42 -11.22 8.24
CA GLU A 70 -3.53 -10.09 7.31
C GLU A 70 -4.45 -10.37 6.10
N LEU A 71 -4.81 -11.64 5.87
CA LEU A 71 -5.73 -12.06 4.81
C LEU A 71 -7.16 -12.36 5.31
N ALA A 72 -7.42 -12.24 6.62
CA ALA A 72 -8.68 -12.60 7.27
C ALA A 72 -9.58 -11.38 7.52
#